data_AF-A0A9W5Q3P4-F1
#
_entry.id   AF-A0A9W5Q3P4-F1
#
_cell.length_a   1.000
_cell.length_b   1.000
_cell.length_c   1.000
_cell.angle_alpha   90.00
_cell.angle_beta   90.00
_cell.angle_gamma   90.00
#
_symmetry.space_group_name_H-M   'P 1'
#
loop_
_entity.id
_entity.type
_entity.pdbx_description
1 polymer ?
#
loop_
_entity_poly.entity_id
_entity_poly.type
_entity_poly.pdbx_seq_one_letter_code
_entity_poly.pdbx_strand_id
1 'polypeptide(L)'
;MARKSKVVIEAEKKKELEAQRIMDVLVEAGTYSPALDPLIEVYLDAVEIYSVKYGLWKNSNFPTVQKTKNVNGDVKESKHPLAQQVEVWSKQKAKYLGQLGLDGKNKDLIKKSGVLLEKGKTEKESTEPSDSNKLVQFRKMKSR
;
A
#
# COMPACT_ATOMS: atom_id res chain seq x y z
N MET A 1 -15.68 27.68 7.43
CA MET A 1 -15.08 26.34 7.28
C MET A 1 -15.38 25.82 5.89
N ALA A 2 -14.39 25.61 5.03
CA ALA A 2 -14.60 25.05 3.69
C ALA A 2 -14.99 23.57 3.78
N ARG A 3 -15.94 23.10 2.97
CA ARG A 3 -16.31 21.67 2.92
C ARG A 3 -15.17 20.88 2.29
N LYS A 4 -14.64 19.88 3.00
CA LYS A 4 -13.65 18.93 2.47
C LYS A 4 -14.28 18.10 1.35
N SER A 5 -13.49 17.76 0.34
CA SER A 5 -13.95 16.86 -0.74
C SER A 5 -14.10 15.42 -0.24
N LYS A 6 -14.95 14.62 -0.88
CA LYS A 6 -15.15 13.20 -0.53
C LYS A 6 -13.84 12.41 -0.49
N VAL A 7 -12.94 12.67 -1.45
CA VAL A 7 -11.64 11.97 -1.55
C VAL A 7 -10.73 12.30 -0.36
N VAL A 8 -10.74 13.55 0.11
CA VAL A 8 -9.96 13.97 1.29
C VAL A 8 -10.51 13.31 2.56
N ILE A 9 -11.83 13.30 2.73
CA ILE A 9 -12.47 12.63 3.88
C ILE A 9 -12.14 11.13 3.92
N GLU A 10 -12.14 10.45 2.77
CA GLU A 10 -11.76 9.04 2.70
C GLU A 10 -10.27 8.83 3.00
N ALA A 11 -9.40 9.74 2.57
CA ALA A 11 -7.97 9.68 2.84
C ALA A 11 -7.66 9.88 4.34
N GLU A 12 -8.34 10.81 5.01
CA GLU A 12 -8.22 11.04 6.46
C GLU A 12 -8.59 9.78 7.24
N LYS A 13 -9.70 9.11 6.88
CA LYS A 13 -10.09 7.83 7.49
C LYS A 13 -9.03 6.74 7.26
N LYS A 14 -8.46 6.66 6.07
CA LYS A 14 -7.37 5.70 5.79
C LYS A 14 -6.11 5.99 6.59
N LYS A 15 -5.79 7.28 6.79
CA LYS A 15 -4.66 7.70 7.64
C LYS A 15 -4.87 7.23 9.08
N GLU A 16 -6.06 7.43 9.63
CA GLU A 16 -6.39 7.05 11.01
C GLU A 16 -6.36 5.53 11.23
N LEU A 17 -6.95 4.75 10.31
CA LEU A 17 -6.87 3.28 10.34
C LEU A 17 -5.43 2.77 10.21
N GLU A 18 -4.64 3.40 9.35
CA GLU A 18 -3.24 3.03 9.16
C GLU A 18 -2.38 3.43 10.37
N ALA A 19 -2.69 4.54 11.03
CA ALA A 19 -2.02 4.95 12.27
C ALA A 19 -2.23 3.89 13.36
N GLN A 20 -3.47 3.45 13.57
CA GLN A 20 -3.76 2.38 14.52
C GLN A 20 -3.00 1.10 14.16
N ARG A 21 -3.05 0.69 12.89
CA ARG A 21 -2.37 -0.52 12.41
C ARG A 21 -0.86 -0.49 12.64
N ILE A 22 -0.21 0.64 12.36
CA ILE A 22 1.25 0.78 12.54
C ILE A 22 1.61 0.76 14.02
N MET A 23 0.85 1.47 14.86
CA MET A 23 1.09 1.48 16.31
C MET A 23 0.92 0.09 16.90
N ASP A 24 -0.16 -0.62 16.57
CA ASP A 24 -0.41 -1.98 17.04
C ASP A 24 0.76 -2.91 16.69
N VAL A 25 1.21 -2.88 15.42
CA VAL A 25 2.32 -3.73 14.96
C VAL A 25 3.64 -3.39 15.66
N LEU A 26 3.94 -2.10 15.86
CA LEU A 26 5.18 -1.67 16.52
C LEU A 26 5.17 -2.02 18.02
N VAL A 27 4.03 -1.91 18.68
CA VAL A 27 3.85 -2.26 20.10
C VAL A 27 3.89 -3.77 20.29
N GLU A 28 3.17 -4.53 19.47
CA GLU A 28 3.16 -6.00 19.51
C GLU A 28 4.56 -6.59 19.26
N ALA A 29 5.33 -5.99 18.35
CA ALA A 29 6.71 -6.39 18.11
C ALA A 29 7.70 -5.93 19.20
N GLY A 30 7.26 -5.11 20.15
CA GLY A 30 8.11 -4.53 21.21
C GLY A 30 9.18 -3.58 20.68
N THR A 31 8.97 -2.98 19.50
CA THR A 31 9.92 -2.08 18.85
C THR A 31 9.46 -0.62 18.82
N TYR A 32 8.26 -0.34 19.31
CA TYR A 32 7.80 1.03 19.47
C TYR A 32 8.72 1.82 20.41
N SER A 33 9.02 3.04 20.02
CA SER A 33 9.70 4.04 20.81
C SER A 33 9.17 5.40 20.41
N PRO A 34 8.96 6.35 21.35
CA PRO A 34 8.58 7.73 21.01
C PRO A 34 9.54 8.42 20.02
N ALA A 35 10.77 7.93 19.90
CA ALA A 35 11.71 8.41 18.87
C ALA A 35 11.26 8.11 17.43
N LEU A 36 10.32 7.18 17.23
CA LEU A 36 9.75 6.85 15.93
C LEU A 36 8.59 7.76 15.54
N ASP A 37 8.01 8.52 16.47
CA ASP A 37 6.81 9.35 16.24
C ASP A 37 6.97 10.28 15.03
N PRO A 38 8.10 11.01 14.85
CA PRO A 38 8.27 11.86 13.67
C PRO A 38 8.28 11.06 12.36
N LEU A 39 8.84 9.84 12.36
CA LEU A 39 8.87 8.98 11.18
C LEU A 39 7.50 8.38 10.88
N ILE A 40 6.73 8.03 11.93
CA ILE A 40 5.35 7.56 11.82
C ILE A 40 4.47 8.67 11.24
N GLU A 41 4.58 9.91 11.73
CA GLU A 41 3.84 11.06 11.19
C GLU A 41 4.13 11.28 9.70
N VAL A 42 5.41 11.29 9.30
CA VAL A 42 5.82 11.45 7.89
C VAL A 42 5.30 10.29 7.01
N TYR A 43 5.30 9.06 7.53
CA TYR A 43 4.70 7.92 6.85
C TYR A 43 3.19 8.11 6.65
N LEU A 44 2.48 8.53 7.69
CA LEU A 44 1.03 8.74 7.64
C LEU A 44 0.64 9.88 6.70
N ASP A 45 1.43 10.95 6.64
CA ASP A 45 1.26 12.02 5.65
C ASP A 45 1.45 11.48 4.23
N ALA A 46 2.46 10.64 3.99
CA ALA A 46 2.64 9.99 2.70
C ALA A 46 1.47 9.08 2.32
N VAL A 47 0.87 8.37 3.29
CA VAL A 47 -0.33 7.54 3.08
C VAL A 47 -1.55 8.38 2.71
N GLU A 48 -1.77 9.49 3.41
CA GLU A 48 -2.87 10.42 3.15
C GLU A 48 -2.73 11.02 1.75
N ILE A 49 -1.56 11.59 1.43
CA ILE A 49 -1.31 12.22 0.14
C ILE A 49 -1.44 11.18 -0.98
N TYR A 50 -0.83 10.00 -0.84
CA TYR A 50 -1.00 8.90 -1.80
C TYR A 50 -2.49 8.58 -2.02
N SER A 51 -3.27 8.46 -0.94
CA SER A 51 -4.69 8.12 -1.00
C SER A 51 -5.50 9.18 -1.74
N VAL A 52 -5.22 10.46 -1.50
CA VAL A 52 -5.86 11.56 -2.22
C VAL A 52 -5.52 11.50 -3.71
N LYS A 53 -4.22 11.39 -4.06
CA LYS A 53 -3.78 11.37 -5.46
C LYS A 53 -4.34 10.15 -6.20
N TYR A 54 -4.34 9.00 -5.56
CA TYR A 54 -4.91 7.78 -6.10
C TYR A 54 -6.42 7.90 -6.32
N GLY A 55 -7.16 8.47 -5.35
CA GLY A 55 -8.60 8.69 -5.45
C GLY A 55 -8.96 9.63 -6.61
N LEU A 56 -8.21 10.74 -6.77
CA LEU A 56 -8.39 11.65 -7.91
C LEU A 56 -8.09 10.95 -9.24
N TRP A 57 -7.00 10.19 -9.31
CA TRP A 57 -6.62 9.46 -10.51
C TRP A 57 -7.65 8.38 -10.88
N LYS A 58 -8.19 7.68 -9.88
CA LYS A 58 -9.30 6.72 -10.03
C LYS A 58 -10.56 7.38 -10.55
N ASN A 59 -10.93 8.55 -10.01
CA ASN A 59 -12.11 9.29 -10.46
C ASN A 59 -11.97 9.78 -11.91
N SER A 60 -10.74 9.99 -12.39
CA SER A 60 -10.44 10.28 -13.80
C SER A 60 -10.36 9.04 -14.69
N ASN A 61 -10.65 7.84 -14.17
CA ASN A 61 -10.52 6.55 -14.86
C ASN A 61 -9.07 6.18 -15.24
N PHE A 62 -8.12 6.49 -14.36
CA PHE A 62 -6.71 6.09 -14.47
C PHE A 62 -6.00 6.49 -15.78
N PRO A 63 -6.04 7.76 -16.21
CA PRO A 63 -5.33 8.19 -17.41
C PRO A 63 -3.83 7.98 -17.24
N THR A 64 -3.19 7.29 -18.17
CA THR A 64 -1.75 6.99 -18.14
C THR A 64 -0.93 8.10 -18.79
N VAL A 65 -1.48 8.73 -19.83
CA VAL A 65 -0.83 9.75 -20.64
C VAL A 65 -1.65 11.03 -20.71
N GLN A 66 -0.97 12.15 -20.90
CA GLN A 66 -1.55 13.44 -21.23
C GLN A 66 -0.94 13.88 -22.58
N LYS A 67 -1.80 14.31 -23.50
CA LYS A 67 -1.39 14.88 -24.78
C LYS A 67 -1.34 16.40 -24.63
N THR A 68 -0.20 17.00 -24.98
CA THR A 68 0.00 18.44 -24.98
C THR A 68 0.32 18.88 -26.41
N LYS A 69 -0.37 19.90 -26.90
CA LYS A 69 -0.13 20.46 -28.23
C LYS A 69 0.76 21.69 -28.07
N ASN A 70 1.91 21.69 -28.75
CA ASN A 70 2.80 22.84 -28.80
C ASN A 70 2.23 23.93 -29.72
N VAL A 71 2.78 25.14 -29.63
CA VAL A 71 2.40 26.27 -30.48
C VAL A 71 2.52 25.93 -31.98
N ASN A 72 3.51 25.11 -32.35
CA ASN A 72 3.75 24.66 -33.73
C ASN A 72 2.80 23.55 -34.21
N GLY A 73 1.92 23.06 -33.34
CA GLY A 73 0.95 22.02 -33.66
C GLY A 73 1.38 20.59 -33.36
N ASP A 74 2.66 20.35 -33.05
CA ASP A 74 3.17 19.04 -32.63
C ASP A 74 2.50 18.58 -31.33
N VAL A 75 2.12 17.30 -31.29
CA VAL A 75 1.51 16.67 -30.10
C VAL A 75 2.56 15.86 -29.38
N LYS A 76 2.90 16.26 -28.16
CA LYS A 76 3.77 15.49 -27.26
C LYS A 76 2.94 14.73 -26.25
N GLU A 77 3.23 13.44 -26.13
CA GLU A 77 2.67 12.59 -25.09
C GLU A 77 3.63 12.54 -23.89
N SER A 78 3.09 12.77 -22.70
CA SER A 78 3.81 12.61 -21.43
C SER A 78 2.97 11.83 -20.44
N LYS A 79 3.60 11.29 -19.39
CA LYS A 79 2.85 10.67 -18.29
C LYS A 79 1.83 11.65 -17.70
N HIS A 80 0.66 11.14 -17.33
CA HIS A 80 -0.35 11.95 -16.67
C HIS A 80 0.18 12.44 -15.30
N PRO A 81 0.04 13.74 -14.95
CA PRO A 81 0.58 14.29 -13.72
C PRO A 81 0.13 13.56 -12.45
N LEU A 82 -1.14 13.14 -12.38
CA LEU A 82 -1.64 12.34 -11.26
C LEU A 82 -1.00 10.95 -11.20
N ALA A 83 -0.79 10.28 -12.34
CA ALA A 83 -0.13 8.98 -12.38
C ALA A 83 1.32 9.10 -11.88
N GLN A 84 2.03 10.15 -12.31
CA GLN A 84 3.38 10.45 -11.84
C GLN A 84 3.40 10.73 -10.33
N GLN A 85 2.45 11.52 -9.81
CA GLN A 85 2.35 11.80 -8.37
C GLN A 85 2.05 10.53 -7.56
N VAL A 86 1.13 9.68 -8.02
CA VAL A 86 0.82 8.40 -7.37
C VAL A 86 2.07 7.51 -7.33
N GLU A 87 2.85 7.44 -8.41
CA GLU A 87 4.10 6.68 -8.46
C GLU A 87 5.13 7.21 -7.44
N VAL A 88 5.31 8.53 -7.36
CA VAL A 88 6.24 9.18 -6.41
C VAL A 88 5.84 8.90 -4.97
N TRP A 89 4.58 9.14 -4.61
CA TRP A 89 4.11 8.95 -3.24
C TRP A 89 4.03 7.48 -2.84
N SER A 90 3.77 6.57 -3.78
CA SER A 90 3.87 5.12 -3.55
C SER A 90 5.29 4.72 -3.14
N LYS A 91 6.31 5.23 -3.85
CA LYS A 91 7.73 4.98 -3.52
C LYS A 91 8.12 5.59 -2.17
N GLN A 92 7.69 6.82 -1.87
CA GLN A 92 7.96 7.46 -0.58
C GLN A 92 7.30 6.71 0.57
N LYS A 93 6.02 6.33 0.43
CA LYS A 93 5.31 5.49 1.40
C LYS A 93 6.09 4.19 1.68
N ALA A 94 6.52 3.49 0.64
CA ALA A 94 7.29 2.25 0.78
C ALA A 94 8.65 2.47 1.46
N LYS A 95 9.33 3.59 1.15
CA LYS A 95 10.59 3.97 1.78
C LYS A 95 10.43 4.17 3.30
N TYR A 96 9.45 4.95 3.71
CA TYR A 96 9.21 5.22 5.14
C TYR A 96 8.77 3.96 5.89
N LEU A 97 7.94 3.11 5.26
CA LEU A 97 7.58 1.81 5.83
C LEU A 97 8.82 0.91 6.02
N GLY A 98 9.78 0.94 5.09
CA GLY A 98 11.06 0.25 5.22
C GLY A 98 11.95 0.82 6.33
N GLN A 99 11.95 2.13 6.53
CA GLN A 99 12.67 2.76 7.65
C GLN A 99 12.07 2.38 9.01
N LEU A 100 10.75 2.17 9.09
CA LEU A 100 10.09 1.60 10.28
C LEU A 100 10.35 0.09 10.45
N GLY A 101 11.03 -0.56 9.50
CA GLY A 101 11.27 -2.00 9.51
C GLY A 101 10.05 -2.85 9.13
N LEU A 102 8.95 -2.22 8.70
CA LEU A 102 7.66 -2.85 8.44
C LEU A 102 7.47 -3.26 6.96
N ASP A 103 8.57 -3.36 6.18
CA ASP A 103 8.54 -3.74 4.76
C ASP A 103 8.54 -5.26 4.52
N GLY A 104 8.41 -6.06 5.58
CA GLY A 104 8.43 -7.52 5.51
C GLY A 104 9.81 -8.13 5.24
N LYS A 105 10.89 -7.33 5.26
CA LYS A 105 12.27 -7.83 5.15
C LYS A 105 12.97 -7.97 6.50
N ASN A 106 12.46 -7.29 7.53
CA ASN A 106 13.03 -7.36 8.86
C ASN A 106 12.73 -8.71 9.52
N LYS A 107 13.67 -9.65 9.38
CA LYS A 107 13.56 -11.03 9.91
C LYS A 107 13.36 -11.05 11.42
N ASP A 108 13.88 -10.08 12.16
CA ASP A 108 13.77 -10.06 13.62
C ASP A 108 12.41 -9.57 14.09
N LEU A 109 11.81 -8.60 13.38
CA LEU A 109 10.41 -8.24 13.57
C LEU A 109 9.49 -9.41 13.26
N ILE A 110 9.72 -10.11 12.14
CA ILE A 110 8.90 -11.27 11.74
C ILE A 110 8.99 -12.41 12.77
N LYS A 111 10.18 -12.66 13.33
CA LYS A 111 10.37 -13.67 14.39
C LYS A 111 9.68 -13.29 15.70
N LYS A 112 9.66 -11.99 16.04
CA LYS A 112 9.09 -11.48 17.31
C LYS A 112 7.58 -11.33 17.25
N SER A 113 7.04 -10.76 16.17
CA SER A 113 5.60 -10.57 16.01
C SER A 113 4.88 -11.86 15.62
N GLY A 114 5.59 -12.87 15.11
CA GLY A 114 4.98 -14.09 14.56
C GLY A 114 4.11 -13.85 13.32
N VAL A 115 3.96 -12.60 12.89
CA VAL A 115 3.17 -12.16 11.75
C VAL A 115 4.15 -11.67 10.68
N LEU A 116 4.37 -12.52 9.68
CA LEU A 116 4.78 -12.01 8.38
C LEU A 116 3.66 -11.05 7.95
N LEU A 117 3.97 -9.77 7.73
CA LEU A 117 3.05 -8.84 7.08
C LEU A 117 2.77 -9.41 5.69
N GLU A 118 1.79 -10.31 5.60
CA GLU A 118 1.37 -10.93 4.36
C GLU A 118 0.92 -9.82 3.43
N LYS A 119 1.52 -9.83 2.25
CA LYS A 119 1.20 -8.93 1.15
C LYS A 119 -0.23 -9.25 0.69
N GLY A 120 -1.21 -8.64 1.34
CA GLY A 120 -2.64 -8.79 1.05
C GLY A 120 -3.20 -10.16 1.42
N LYS A 121 -3.81 -10.28 2.61
CA LYS A 121 -4.81 -11.32 2.85
C LYS A 121 -6.05 -10.97 2.02
N THR A 122 -6.15 -11.58 0.84
CA THR A 122 -7.44 -12.02 0.30
C THR A 122 -8.18 -12.78 1.40
N GLU A 123 -9.47 -12.48 1.49
CA GLU A 123 -10.44 -13.05 2.41
C GLU A 123 -10.22 -14.57 2.58
N LYS A 124 -10.09 -15.00 3.84
CA LYS A 124 -10.24 -16.41 4.19
C LYS A 124 -11.72 -16.75 4.04
N GLU A 125 -12.11 -17.15 2.84
CA GLU A 125 -13.33 -17.92 2.63
C GLU A 125 -13.12 -19.33 3.21
N SER A 126 -14.15 -19.79 3.89
CA SER A 126 -14.25 -21.05 4.61
C SER A 126 -13.79 -22.27 3.80
N THR A 127 -13.11 -23.16 4.50
CA THR A 127 -12.71 -24.50 4.05
C THR A 127 -13.91 -25.36 3.62
N GLU A 128 -13.99 -25.70 2.33
CA GLU A 128 -14.35 -27.05 1.89
C GLU A 128 -13.23 -27.59 0.97
N PRO A 129 -12.72 -28.81 1.21
CA PRO A 129 -11.61 -29.34 0.42
C PRO A 129 -12.10 -29.80 -0.96
N SER A 130 -11.88 -28.98 -1.98
CA SER A 130 -11.98 -29.39 -3.38
C SER A 130 -10.80 -30.30 -3.74
N ASP A 131 -11.10 -31.58 -3.96
CA ASP A 131 -10.21 -32.70 -4.31
C ASP A 131 -9.57 -32.59 -5.73
N SER A 132 -9.17 -31.40 -6.17
CA SER A 132 -8.72 -31.18 -7.56
C SER A 132 -7.32 -30.57 -7.72
N ASN A 133 -6.48 -30.62 -6.68
CA ASN A 133 -5.13 -30.08 -6.79
C ASN A 133 -4.18 -31.11 -7.41
N LYS A 134 -3.93 -30.99 -8.74
CA LYS A 134 -3.10 -31.89 -9.57
C LYS A 134 -1.72 -32.21 -8.97
N LEU A 135 -1.15 -31.30 -8.18
CA LEU A 135 0.13 -31.49 -7.49
C LEU A 135 0.06 -32.56 -6.39
N VAL A 136 -1.07 -32.64 -5.68
CA VAL A 136 -1.30 -33.64 -4.63
C VAL A 136 -1.44 -35.03 -5.25
N GLN A 137 -2.08 -35.12 -6.42
CA GLN A 137 -2.22 -36.38 -7.17
C GLN A 137 -0.86 -36.87 -7.70
N PHE A 138 -0.02 -35.96 -8.22
CA PHE A 138 1.30 -36.32 -8.75
C PHE A 138 2.24 -36.86 -7.66
N ARG A 139 2.17 -36.29 -6.45
CA ARG A 139 2.97 -36.77 -5.30
C ARG A 139 2.55 -38.17 -4.84
N LYS A 140 1.25 -38.49 -4.84
CA LYS A 140 0.77 -39.83 -4.51
C LYS A 140 1.18 -40.87 -5.56
N MET A 141 1.25 -40.47 -6.82
CA MET A 141 1.62 -41.37 -7.93
C MET A 141 3.10 -41.79 -7.92
N LYS A 142 4.00 -40.95 -7.39
CA LYS A 142 5.43 -41.28 -7.25
C LYS A 142 5.78 -42.14 -6.03
N SER A 143 4.83 -42.38 -5.12
CA SER A 143 5.04 -43.14 -3.88
C SER A 143 4.56 -44.59 -3.95
N ARG A 144 4.20 -45.08 -5.15
CA ARG A 144 3.96 -46.49 -5.45
C ARG A 144 5.10 -47.00 -6.32
#